data_AF-A0A5C7MPQ4-F1
#
_entry.id   AF-A0A5C7MPQ4-F1
#
_cell.length_a   1.000
_cell.length_b   1.000
_cell.length_c   1.000
_cell.angle_alpha   90.00
_cell.angle_beta   90.00
_cell.angle_gamma   90.00
#
_symmetry.space_group_name_H-M   'P 1'
#
loop_
_entity.id
_entity.type
_entity.pdbx_description
1 polymer ?
#
loop_
_entity_poly.entity_id
_entity_poly.type
_entity_poly.pdbx_seq_one_letter_code
_entity_poly.pdbx_strand_id
1 'polypeptide(L)'
;MNGAELDRFGERVQHLARRGISAEAAETMVDCLVILDREEYDRRTCLECHVYRPGRCGNHRCAGLNAPDVGRDLATLLQCCPDFLPSR
;
A
#
# COMPACT_ATOMS: atom_id res chain seq x y z
N MET A 1 9.63 7.83 16.19
CA MET A 1 9.08 8.62 15.08
C MET A 1 9.43 10.08 15.30
N ASN A 2 9.99 10.75 14.30
CA ASN A 2 10.15 12.20 14.27
C ASN A 2 8.86 12.88 13.73
N GLY A 3 8.82 14.20 13.73
CA GLY A 3 7.65 14.95 13.26
C GLY A 3 7.25 14.61 11.81
N ALA A 4 8.23 14.51 10.90
CA ALA A 4 7.97 14.18 9.50
C ALA A 4 7.43 12.75 9.30
N GLU A 5 7.87 11.79 10.13
CA GLU A 5 7.32 10.43 10.13
C GLU A 5 5.86 10.40 10.61
N LEU A 6 5.51 11.23 11.61
CA LEU A 6 4.13 11.35 12.10
C LEU A 6 3.20 11.99 11.06
N ASP A 7 3.67 13.02 10.36
CA ASP A 7 2.89 13.66 9.29
C ASP A 7 2.61 12.67 8.16
N ARG A 8 3.64 11.96 7.67
CA ARG A 8 3.50 10.92 6.63
C ARG A 8 2.60 9.77 7.09
N PHE A 9 2.68 9.38 8.36
CA PHE A 9 1.81 8.36 8.95
C PHE A 9 0.34 8.78 8.83
N GLY A 10 0.01 10.00 9.27
CA GLY A 10 -1.35 10.52 9.21
C GLY A 10 -1.90 10.61 7.78
N GLU A 11 -1.09 11.09 6.84
CA GLU A 11 -1.45 11.16 5.42
C GLU A 11 -1.74 9.77 4.82
N ARG A 12 -0.89 8.78 5.11
CA ARG A 12 -1.09 7.40 4.64
C ARG A 12 -2.33 6.75 5.23
N VAL A 13 -2.60 6.92 6.52
CA VAL A 13 -3.82 6.37 7.14
C VAL A 13 -5.07 6.93 6.47
N GLN A 14 -5.11 8.25 6.24
CA GLN A 14 -6.23 8.87 5.52
C GLN A 14 -6.37 8.36 4.08
N HIS A 15 -5.25 8.18 3.38
CA HIS A 15 -5.24 7.66 2.01
C HIS A 15 -5.79 6.23 1.91
N LEU A 16 -5.37 5.34 2.82
CA LEU A 16 -5.86 3.96 2.90
C LEU A 16 -7.35 3.92 3.28
N ALA A 17 -7.78 4.78 4.21
CA ALA A 17 -9.17 4.90 4.60
C ALA A 17 -10.07 5.35 3.42
N ARG A 18 -9.61 6.32 2.62
CA ARG A 18 -10.30 6.73 1.37
C ARG A 18 -10.42 5.59 0.35
N ARG A 19 -9.58 4.56 0.45
CA ARG A 19 -9.62 3.35 -0.39
C ARG A 19 -10.51 2.24 0.18
N GLY A 20 -11.22 2.50 1.28
CA GLY A 20 -12.18 1.58 1.89
C GLY A 20 -11.57 0.60 2.89
N ILE A 21 -10.31 0.81 3.30
CA ILE A 21 -9.70 0.08 4.42
C ILE A 21 -10.23 0.68 5.73
N SER A 22 -10.63 -0.16 6.68
CA SER A 22 -11.00 0.32 8.03
C SER A 22 -9.83 1.05 8.70
N ALA A 23 -10.11 2.05 9.52
CA ALA A 23 -9.07 2.83 10.21
C ALA A 23 -8.05 1.94 10.96
N GLU A 24 -8.51 0.94 11.70
CA GLU A 24 -7.66 0.01 12.47
C GLU A 24 -6.71 -0.80 11.56
N ALA A 25 -7.24 -1.37 10.48
CA ALA A 25 -6.43 -2.08 9.49
C ALA A 25 -5.46 -1.13 8.75
N ALA A 26 -5.86 0.12 8.51
CA ALA A 26 -5.01 1.12 7.88
C ALA A 26 -3.84 1.48 8.79
N GLU A 27 -4.09 1.76 10.08
CA GLU A 27 -3.05 2.04 11.08
C GLU A 27 -2.03 0.90 11.18
N THR A 28 -2.51 -0.33 11.35
CA THR A 28 -1.66 -1.53 11.40
C THR A 28 -0.74 -1.63 10.19
N MET A 29 -1.28 -1.35 9.00
CA MET A 29 -0.52 -1.45 7.76
C MET A 29 0.49 -0.30 7.61
N VAL A 30 0.14 0.91 8.05
CA VAL A 30 1.07 2.07 8.04
C VAL A 30 2.20 1.88 9.03
N ASP A 31 1.98 1.27 10.20
CA ASP A 31 3.04 0.90 11.13
C ASP A 31 4.10 0.01 10.47
N CYS A 32 3.68 -1.00 9.70
CA CYS A 32 4.61 -1.82 8.94
C CYS A 32 5.37 -1.00 7.87
N LEU A 33 4.69 -0.06 7.20
CA LEU A 33 5.31 0.80 6.19
C LEU A 33 6.36 1.76 6.80
N VAL A 34 6.16 2.24 8.03
CA VAL A 34 7.15 3.08 8.73
C VAL A 34 8.45 2.29 8.96
N ILE A 35 8.36 1.00 9.31
CA ILE A 35 9.55 0.16 9.47
C ILE A 35 10.26 -0.01 8.12
N LEU A 36 9.51 -0.28 7.04
CA LEU A 36 10.09 -0.44 5.70
C LEU A 36 10.78 0.84 5.19
N ASP A 37 10.17 2.01 5.42
CA ASP A 37 10.76 3.30 5.05
C ASP A 37 12.12 3.52 5.74
N ARG A 38 12.27 3.08 7.00
CA ARG A 38 13.54 3.20 7.76
C ARG A 38 14.62 2.25 7.28
N GLU A 39 14.21 1.04 6.92
CA GLU A 39 15.10 -0.03 6.50
C GLU A 39 15.42 0.04 4.99
N GLU A 40 14.93 1.08 4.29
CA GLU A 40 15.08 1.28 2.84
C GLU A 40 14.66 0.07 2.00
N TYR A 41 13.75 -0.76 2.52
CA TYR A 41 13.23 -1.91 1.79
C TYR A 41 12.28 -1.43 0.68
N ASP A 42 12.50 -1.88 -0.55
CA ASP A 42 11.67 -1.55 -1.72
C ASP A 42 10.29 -2.27 -1.73
N ARG A 43 9.85 -2.80 -0.59
CA ARG A 43 8.54 -3.43 -0.44
C ARG A 43 7.50 -2.36 -0.17
N ARG A 44 6.45 -2.32 -0.99
CA ARG A 44 5.36 -1.33 -0.89
C ARG A 44 4.01 -2.04 -0.91
N THR A 45 2.98 -1.43 -0.34
CA THR A 45 1.62 -1.95 -0.50
C THR A 45 1.02 -1.44 -1.80
N CYS A 46 0.36 -2.30 -2.59
CA CYS A 46 -0.33 -1.83 -3.79
C CYS A 46 -1.47 -0.85 -3.48
N LEU A 47 -1.90 -0.76 -2.22
CA LEU A 47 -2.83 0.27 -1.72
C LEU A 47 -2.27 1.69 -1.74
N GLU A 48 -0.98 1.89 -1.99
CA GLU A 48 -0.38 3.20 -2.25
C GLU A 48 -0.16 3.45 -3.76
N CYS A 49 -0.29 2.43 -4.59
CA CYS A 49 -0.04 2.53 -6.02
C CYS A 49 -1.12 3.39 -6.72
N HIS A 50 -0.72 4.11 -7.75
CA HIS A 50 -1.60 4.96 -8.56
C HIS A 50 -2.58 4.16 -9.43
N VAL A 51 -2.24 2.91 -9.80
CA VAL A 51 -3.14 2.04 -10.61
C VAL A 51 -4.11 1.21 -9.78
N TYR A 52 -4.11 1.34 -8.46
CA TYR A 52 -5.07 0.65 -7.61
C TYR A 52 -6.49 1.17 -7.87
N ARG A 53 -7.44 0.24 -7.94
CA ARG A 53 -8.87 0.54 -7.90
C ARG A 53 -9.48 -0.18 -6.70
N PRO A 54 -10.59 0.32 -6.14
CA PRO A 54 -11.24 -0.34 -5.00
C PRO A 54 -11.37 -1.84 -5.22
N GLY A 55 -10.72 -2.61 -4.35
CA GLY A 55 -10.72 -4.07 -4.35
C GLY A 55 -9.74 -4.77 -5.30
N ARG A 56 -8.87 -4.07 -6.06
CA ARG A 56 -7.81 -4.71 -6.85
C ARG A 56 -6.66 -3.78 -7.26
N CYS A 57 -5.43 -4.28 -7.22
CA CYS A 57 -4.30 -3.63 -7.86
C CYS A 57 -4.42 -3.74 -9.40
N GLY A 58 -4.38 -2.65 -10.17
CA GLY A 58 -4.44 -2.71 -11.63
C GLY A 58 -3.32 -3.56 -12.27
N ASN A 59 -2.21 -3.74 -11.55
CA ASN A 59 -1.03 -4.45 -12.02
C ASN A 59 -1.01 -5.96 -11.73
N HIS A 60 -1.97 -6.50 -10.96
CA HIS A 60 -2.00 -7.93 -10.62
C HIS A 60 -1.95 -8.84 -11.87
N ARG A 61 -2.56 -8.39 -12.99
CA ARG A 61 -2.55 -9.12 -14.27
C ARG A 61 -1.16 -9.21 -14.92
N CYS A 62 -0.29 -8.22 -14.72
CA CYS A 62 1.09 -8.27 -15.22
C CYS A 62 1.91 -9.35 -14.50
N ALA A 63 1.52 -9.70 -13.27
CA ALA A 63 2.07 -10.84 -12.53
C ALA A 63 1.39 -12.18 -12.88
N GLY A 64 0.52 -12.23 -13.90
CA GLY A 64 -0.23 -13.43 -14.30
C GLY A 64 -1.39 -13.78 -13.36
N LEU A 65 -1.72 -12.91 -12.41
CA LEU A 65 -2.74 -13.15 -11.39
C LEU A 65 -4.05 -12.58 -11.94
N ASN A 66 -4.88 -13.44 -12.52
CA ASN A 66 -6.11 -13.03 -13.22
C ASN A 66 -7.38 -13.22 -12.39
N ALA A 67 -7.27 -13.84 -11.21
CA ALA A 67 -8.41 -14.02 -10.29
C ALA A 67 -8.69 -12.71 -9.53
N PRO A 68 -9.94 -12.21 -9.51
CA PRO A 68 -10.30 -10.97 -8.84
C PRO A 68 -9.97 -10.95 -7.35
N ASP A 69 -10.21 -12.08 -6.68
CA ASP A 69 -10.04 -12.23 -5.23
C ASP A 69 -8.56 -12.15 -4.84
N VAL A 70 -7.71 -12.78 -5.65
CA VAL A 70 -6.25 -12.74 -5.52
C VAL A 70 -5.72 -11.30 -5.65
N GLY A 71 -6.32 -10.49 -6.53
CA GLY A 71 -5.97 -9.07 -6.68
C GLY A 71 -6.29 -8.20 -5.46
N ARG A 72 -7.28 -8.59 -4.64
CA ARG A 72 -7.63 -7.91 -3.39
C ARG A 72 -6.65 -8.27 -2.29
N ASP A 73 -6.44 -9.56 -2.07
CA ASP A 73 -5.62 -10.06 -0.96
C ASP A 73 -4.13 -9.69 -1.16
N LEU A 74 -3.64 -9.71 -2.40
CA LEU A 74 -2.29 -9.24 -2.70
C LEU A 74 -2.12 -7.75 -2.51
N ALA A 75 -3.18 -6.96 -2.71
CA ALA A 75 -3.08 -5.51 -2.54
C ALA A 75 -2.86 -5.11 -1.08
N THR A 76 -3.32 -5.93 -0.13
CA THR A 76 -3.07 -5.74 1.31
C THR A 76 -1.71 -6.26 1.78
N LEU A 77 -0.96 -6.97 0.93
CA LEU A 77 0.38 -7.46 1.24
C LEU A 77 1.47 -6.46 0.83
N LEU A 78 2.61 -6.53 1.52
CA LEU A 78 3.83 -5.80 1.16
C LEU A 78 4.55 -6.53 0.02
N GLN A 79 4.69 -5.86 -1.13
CA GLN A 79 5.12 -6.46 -2.39
C GLN A 79 6.20 -5.58 -3.07
N CYS A 80 7.15 -6.17 -3.78
CA CYS A 80 8.06 -5.44 -4.69
C CYS A 80 7.41 -5.32 -6.08
N CYS A 81 6.36 -4.51 -6.20
CA CYS A 81 5.62 -4.40 -7.46
C CYS A 81 6.39 -3.53 -8.48
N PRO A 82 6.68 -4.02 -9.70
CA PRO A 82 7.52 -3.28 -10.67
C PRO A 82 6.89 -1.98 -11.18
N ASP A 83 5.56 -1.83 -11.13
CA ASP A 83 4.85 -0.60 -11.50
C ASP A 83 4.61 0.35 -10.31
N PHE A 84 5.27 0.09 -9.18
CA PHE A 84 5.35 1.06 -8.10
C PHE A 84 6.31 2.20 -8.50
N LEU A 85 5.88 3.03 -9.45
CA LEU A 85 6.52 4.33 -9.64
C LEU A 85 6.30 5.12 -8.35
N PRO A 86 7.35 5.63 -7.69
CA PRO A 86 7.18 6.49 -6.54
C PRO A 86 6.29 7.66 -6.94
N SER A 87 5.28 7.95 -6.11
CA SER A 87 4.49 9.17 -6.23
C SER A 87 5.45 10.36 -6.19
N ARG A 88 5.55 11.07 -7.32
CA ARG A 88 6.20 12.38 -7.40
C ARG A 88 5.51 13.38 -6.49
#